data_AF-A0A4R4RZ35-F1
#
_entry.id   AF-A0A4R4RZ35-F1
#
_cell.length_a   1.000
_cell.length_b   1.000
_cell.length_c   1.000
_cell.angle_alpha   90.00
_cell.angle_beta   90.00
_cell.angle_gamma   90.00
#
_symmetry.space_group_name_H-M   'P 1'
#
loop_
_entity.id
_entity.type
_entity.pdbx_description
1 polymer ?
#
loop_
_entity_poly.entity_id
_entity_poly.type
_entity_poly.pdbx_seq_one_letter_code
_entity_poly.pdbx_strand_id
1 'polypeptide(L)'
;MSTVTRPSGELARPGRPALRPAPRRGLVSRGRELSGRVFNGFSHLFLVVWAVMVVYPLLWVVMSAFKDDSEVIREPLSLIPDELHWDNFTRAWGEGHLGAFFLNTLLVLVGSVFLTMLLGSMAAYVLARYEFPGNRLIYYMFLSG
;
A
#
# COMPACT_ATOMS: atom_id res chain seq x y z
N MET A 1 6.38 41.94 72.53
CA MET A 1 6.68 43.39 72.48
C MET A 1 7.62 43.61 71.31
N SER A 2 7.13 43.60 70.07
CA SER A 2 6.37 44.67 69.37
C SER A 2 7.32 45.73 68.78
N THR A 3 7.97 45.38 67.67
CA THR A 3 8.59 46.35 66.78
C THR A 3 8.29 45.92 65.35
N VAL A 4 7.47 46.72 64.65
CA VAL A 4 7.61 47.14 63.24
C VAL A 4 6.26 47.71 62.81
N THR A 5 6.21 49.03 62.73
CA THR A 5 5.22 49.80 61.97
C THR A 5 5.99 50.59 60.93
N ARG A 6 5.83 50.25 59.64
CA ARG A 6 5.94 51.16 58.49
C ARG A 6 5.24 50.56 57.26
N PRO A 7 4.77 51.40 56.33
CA PRO A 7 3.48 51.26 55.69
C PRO A 7 3.57 51.06 54.16
N SER A 8 2.40 51.09 53.52
CA SER A 8 2.16 51.54 52.13
C SER A 8 2.57 50.59 51.01
N GLY A 9 1.62 49.70 50.66
CA GLY A 9 0.95 49.75 49.37
C GLY A 9 1.80 49.97 48.13
N GLU A 10 2.57 48.96 47.74
CA GLU A 10 2.95 48.79 46.34
C GLU A 10 1.70 48.31 45.58
N LEU A 11 1.04 49.28 44.97
CA LEU A 11 -0.12 49.10 44.11
C LEU A 11 0.20 48.04 43.04
N ALA A 12 -0.54 46.94 43.14
CA ALA A 12 -0.70 45.92 42.11
C ALA A 12 -0.88 46.60 40.75
N ARG A 13 0.10 46.41 39.85
CA ARG A 13 -0.05 46.79 38.45
C ARG A 13 -1.18 45.95 37.85
N PRO A 14 -2.27 46.56 37.33
CA PRO A 14 -3.32 45.79 36.68
C PRO A 14 -2.75 45.08 35.45
N GLY A 15 -3.12 43.79 35.34
CA GLY A 15 -2.67 42.90 34.28
C GLY A 15 -2.93 43.49 32.91
N ARG A 16 -1.89 43.53 32.07
CA ARG A 16 -2.07 43.75 30.63
C ARG A 16 -2.94 42.61 30.11
N PRO A 17 -4.10 42.87 29.46
CA PRO A 17 -4.79 41.84 28.72
C PRO A 17 -3.80 41.28 27.70
N ALA A 18 -3.52 39.98 27.79
CA ALA A 18 -2.76 39.29 26.76
C ALA A 18 -3.51 39.47 25.43
N LEU A 19 -2.95 40.29 24.54
CA LEU A 19 -3.42 40.43 23.17
C LEU A 19 -3.42 39.02 22.56
N ARG A 20 -4.59 38.40 22.46
CA ARG A 20 -4.77 37.19 21.67
C ARG A 20 -4.42 37.57 20.22
N PRO A 21 -3.37 37.03 19.60
CA PRO A 21 -3.17 37.26 18.18
C PRO A 21 -4.37 36.66 17.44
N ALA A 22 -5.05 37.50 16.65
CA ALA A 22 -6.14 37.07 15.79
C ALA A 22 -5.65 35.96 14.85
N PRO A 23 -6.45 34.91 14.59
CA PRO A 23 -6.07 33.90 13.62
C PRO A 23 -6.00 34.58 12.25
N ARG A 24 -4.79 34.68 11.68
CA ARG A 24 -4.59 35.13 10.30
C ARG A 24 -5.25 34.10 9.37
N ARG A 25 -6.53 34.34 9.04
CA ARG A 25 -7.25 33.61 8.00
C ARG A 25 -6.60 33.88 6.64
N GLY A 26 -6.07 32.82 6.04
CA GLY A 26 -6.33 32.48 4.63
C GLY A 26 -5.65 33.29 3.53
N LEU A 27 -4.31 33.38 3.50
CA LEU A 27 -3.59 34.00 2.37
C LEU A 27 -2.55 33.12 1.66
N VAL A 28 -2.52 31.80 1.89
CA VAL A 28 -1.46 30.93 1.30
C VAL A 28 -1.99 29.70 0.52
N SER A 29 -3.30 29.53 0.30
CA SER A 29 -3.80 28.33 -0.42
C SER A 29 -3.90 28.45 -1.94
N ARG A 30 -3.98 29.67 -2.49
CA ARG A 30 -4.43 29.88 -3.88
C ARG A 30 -3.42 29.51 -4.96
N GLY A 31 -2.12 29.49 -4.64
CA GLY A 31 -1.05 29.10 -5.58
C GLY A 31 -0.79 27.59 -5.68
N ARG A 32 -1.23 26.82 -4.67
CA ARG A 32 -1.03 25.36 -4.60
C ARG A 32 -2.13 24.60 -5.37
N GLU A 33 -3.27 25.23 -5.61
CA GLU A 33 -4.45 24.62 -6.26
C GLU A 33 -4.30 24.47 -7.79
N LEU A 34 -3.58 25.39 -8.46
CA LEU A 34 -3.35 25.30 -9.92
C LEU A 34 -2.23 24.31 -10.27
N SER A 35 -1.11 24.34 -9.52
CA SER A 35 -0.05 23.33 -9.63
C SER A 35 -0.56 21.94 -9.25
N GLY A 36 -1.47 21.86 -8.27
CA GLY A 36 -2.16 20.64 -7.90
C GLY A 36 -3.00 20.09 -9.05
N ARG A 37 -3.72 20.92 -9.82
CA ARG A 37 -4.56 20.44 -10.95
C ARG A 37 -3.76 19.90 -12.13
N VAL A 38 -2.67 20.55 -12.52
CA VAL A 38 -1.82 20.10 -13.64
C VAL A 38 -1.01 18.86 -13.23
N PHE A 39 -0.45 18.86 -12.02
CA PHE A 39 0.24 17.69 -11.46
C PHE A 39 -0.73 16.52 -11.28
N ASN A 40 -1.96 16.78 -10.85
CA ASN A 40 -3.01 15.76 -10.72
C ASN A 40 -3.41 15.20 -12.10
N GLY A 41 -3.54 16.02 -13.14
CA GLY A 41 -3.81 15.56 -14.50
C GLY A 41 -2.69 14.67 -15.07
N PHE A 42 -1.43 15.06 -14.87
CA PHE A 42 -0.28 14.25 -15.26
C PHE A 42 -0.21 12.93 -14.46
N SER A 43 -0.43 12.97 -13.15
CA SER A 43 -0.47 11.77 -12.31
C SER A 43 -1.62 10.84 -12.70
N HIS A 44 -2.80 11.36 -13.03
CA HIS A 44 -3.93 10.56 -13.51
C HIS A 44 -3.62 9.93 -14.87
N LEU A 45 -3.05 10.68 -15.80
CA LEU A 45 -2.65 10.15 -17.10
C LEU A 45 -1.60 9.04 -16.94
N PHE A 46 -0.59 9.24 -16.09
CA PHE A 46 0.42 8.23 -15.79
C PHE A 46 -0.20 6.97 -15.19
N LEU A 47 -1.10 7.11 -14.20
CA LEU A 47 -1.80 5.97 -13.60
C LEU A 47 -2.70 5.24 -14.61
N VAL A 48 -3.35 5.96 -15.53
CA VAL A 48 -4.17 5.35 -16.59
C VAL A 48 -3.29 4.58 -17.57
N VAL A 49 -2.17 5.16 -18.03
CA VAL A 49 -1.23 4.46 -18.92
C VAL A 49 -0.66 3.22 -18.22
N TRP A 50 -0.27 3.34 -16.96
CA TRP A 50 0.22 2.21 -16.16
C TRP A 50 -0.85 1.13 -16.00
N ALA A 51 -2.09 1.52 -15.70
CA ALA A 51 -3.21 0.59 -15.59
C ALA A 51 -3.45 -0.14 -16.92
N VAL A 52 -3.42 0.57 -18.06
CA VAL A 52 -3.55 -0.05 -19.39
C VAL A 52 -2.41 -1.02 -19.65
N MET A 53 -1.17 -0.68 -19.31
CA MET A 53 -0.01 -1.58 -19.47
C MET A 53 -0.14 -2.88 -18.68
N VAL A 54 -0.81 -2.87 -17.52
CA VAL A 54 -1.05 -4.06 -16.69
C VAL A 54 -2.31 -4.82 -17.13
N VAL A 55 -3.39 -4.10 -17.44
CA VAL A 55 -4.69 -4.68 -17.79
C VAL A 55 -4.66 -5.30 -19.19
N TYR A 56 -3.95 -4.69 -20.14
CA TYR A 56 -3.84 -5.20 -21.50
C TYR A 56 -3.31 -6.66 -21.58
N PRO A 57 -2.14 -7.01 -21.00
CA PRO A 57 -1.66 -8.38 -21.03
C PRO A 57 -2.57 -9.33 -20.23
N LEU A 58 -3.21 -8.84 -19.16
CA LEU A 58 -4.18 -9.65 -18.40
C LEU A 58 -5.41 -10.01 -19.27
N LEU A 59 -5.97 -9.03 -19.97
CA LEU A 59 -7.07 -9.26 -20.91
C LEU A 59 -6.62 -10.19 -22.05
N TRP A 60 -5.41 -10.00 -22.58
CA TRP A 60 -4.87 -10.86 -23.62
C TRP A 60 -4.74 -12.32 -23.17
N VAL A 61 -4.24 -12.59 -21.96
CA VAL A 61 -4.16 -13.96 -21.40
C VAL A 61 -5.56 -14.56 -21.24
N VAL A 62 -6.52 -13.78 -20.72
CA VAL A 62 -7.90 -14.25 -20.54
C VAL A 62 -8.54 -14.60 -21.89
N MET A 63 -8.43 -13.73 -22.89
CA MET A 63 -8.99 -13.98 -24.22
C MET A 63 -8.28 -15.14 -24.91
N SER A 64 -6.97 -15.29 -24.71
CA SER A 64 -6.19 -16.43 -25.25
C SER A 64 -6.62 -17.76 -24.65
N ALA A 65 -7.12 -17.79 -23.41
CA ALA A 65 -7.65 -19.02 -22.81
C ALA A 65 -8.90 -19.56 -23.52
N PHE A 66 -9.61 -18.72 -24.29
CA PHE A 66 -10.78 -19.12 -25.08
C PHE A 66 -10.45 -19.47 -26.54
N LYS A 67 -9.21 -19.25 -26.99
CA LYS A 67 -8.77 -19.51 -28.37
C LYS A 67 -8.37 -20.97 -28.57
N ASP A 68 -8.50 -21.47 -29.80
CA ASP A 68 -7.99 -22.78 -30.20
C ASP A 68 -6.45 -22.76 -30.34
N ASP A 69 -5.78 -23.89 -30.08
CA ASP A 69 -4.31 -24.03 -30.21
C ASP A 69 -3.80 -23.58 -31.58
N SER A 70 -4.59 -23.82 -32.64
CA SER A 70 -4.24 -23.43 -34.01
C SER A 70 -4.39 -21.93 -34.28
N GLU A 71 -5.30 -21.24 -33.58
CA GLU A 71 -5.56 -19.81 -33.70
C GLU A 71 -4.55 -18.99 -32.88
N VAL A 72 -4.13 -19.48 -31.71
CA VAL A 72 -3.06 -18.88 -30.90
C VAL A 72 -1.73 -18.82 -31.65
N ILE A 73 -1.44 -19.85 -32.47
CA ILE A 73 -0.20 -19.93 -33.26
C ILE A 73 -0.25 -19.02 -34.50
N ARG A 74 -1.42 -18.89 -35.15
CA ARG A 74 -1.57 -18.10 -36.37
C ARG A 74 -1.72 -16.60 -36.09
N GLU A 75 -2.43 -16.23 -35.02
CA GLU A 75 -2.72 -14.83 -34.67
C GLU A 75 -2.42 -14.52 -33.20
N PRO A 76 -1.13 -14.51 -32.80
CA PRO A 76 -0.73 -14.42 -31.40
C PRO A 76 -1.10 -13.08 -30.73
N LEU A 77 -1.25 -12.00 -31.50
CA LEU A 77 -1.60 -10.66 -30.97
C LEU A 77 -3.08 -10.30 -31.10
N SER A 78 -3.90 -11.16 -31.70
CA SER A 78 -5.33 -10.88 -31.83
C SER A 78 -5.99 -10.94 -30.45
N LEU A 79 -6.70 -9.88 -30.06
CA LEU A 79 -7.43 -9.79 -28.79
C LEU A 79 -8.83 -10.40 -28.86
N ILE A 80 -9.39 -10.54 -30.07
CA ILE A 80 -10.75 -11.03 -30.29
C ILE A 80 -10.63 -12.44 -30.87
N PRO A 81 -11.13 -13.48 -30.19
CA PRO A 81 -11.23 -14.82 -30.74
C PRO A 81 -12.35 -14.88 -31.78
N ASP A 82 -12.14 -15.65 -32.85
CA ASP A 82 -13.17 -15.87 -33.87
C ASP A 82 -14.32 -16.75 -33.33
N GLU A 83 -14.01 -17.71 -32.46
CA GLU A 83 -14.98 -18.56 -31.76
C GLU A 83 -14.62 -18.73 -30.27
N LEU A 84 -15.63 -18.76 -29.39
CA LEU A 84 -15.44 -18.95 -27.95
C LEU A 84 -15.44 -20.45 -27.59
N HIS A 85 -14.27 -21.03 -27.38
CA HIS A 85 -14.12 -22.45 -27.06
C HIS A 85 -14.16 -22.72 -25.55
N TRP A 86 -15.37 -22.96 -25.02
CA TRP A 86 -15.57 -23.38 -23.62
C TRP A 86 -15.01 -24.78 -23.31
N ASP A 87 -14.87 -25.63 -24.34
CA ASP A 87 -14.34 -26.98 -24.19
C ASP A 87 -12.86 -27.00 -23.77
N ASN A 88 -12.14 -25.89 -23.95
CA ASN A 88 -10.76 -25.78 -23.49
C ASN A 88 -10.67 -25.92 -21.96
N PHE A 89 -11.66 -25.43 -21.21
CA PHE A 89 -11.68 -25.55 -19.75
C PHE A 89 -11.95 -27.00 -19.30
N THR A 90 -12.86 -27.71 -19.97
CA THR A 90 -13.16 -29.12 -19.66
C THR A 90 -11.99 -30.03 -20.03
N ARG A 91 -11.38 -29.83 -21.20
CA ARG A 91 -10.16 -30.55 -21.61
C ARG A 91 -8.99 -30.25 -20.70
N ALA A 92 -8.74 -28.99 -20.33
CA ALA A 92 -7.65 -28.66 -19.44
C ALA A 92 -7.84 -29.26 -18.02
N TRP A 93 -9.08 -29.32 -17.51
CA TRP A 93 -9.37 -29.93 -16.22
C TRP A 93 -9.26 -31.46 -16.23
N GLY A 94 -9.75 -32.12 -17.29
CA GLY A 94 -9.73 -33.57 -17.44
C GLY A 94 -8.40 -34.13 -17.97
N GLU A 95 -8.00 -33.70 -19.16
CA GLU A 95 -6.80 -34.18 -19.87
C GLU A 95 -5.53 -33.45 -19.40
N GLY A 96 -5.65 -32.15 -19.09
CA GLY A 96 -4.52 -31.32 -18.68
C GLY A 96 -4.05 -31.51 -17.23
N HIS A 97 -4.70 -32.41 -16.45
CA HIS A 97 -4.37 -32.68 -15.05
C HIS A 97 -4.32 -31.42 -14.15
N LEU A 98 -5.03 -30.35 -14.53
CA LEU A 98 -5.05 -29.07 -13.81
C LEU A 98 -5.43 -29.26 -12.33
N GLY A 99 -6.35 -30.17 -12.03
CA GLY A 99 -6.74 -30.48 -10.66
C GLY A 99 -5.59 -30.99 -9.80
N ALA A 100 -4.71 -31.84 -10.35
CA ALA A 100 -3.54 -32.34 -9.63
C ALA A 100 -2.49 -31.23 -9.40
N PHE A 101 -2.21 -30.41 -10.42
CA PHE A 101 -1.32 -29.27 -10.29
C PHE A 101 -1.83 -28.22 -9.29
N PHE A 102 -3.14 -27.95 -9.32
CA PHE A 102 -3.79 -27.06 -8.38
C PHE A 102 -3.68 -27.59 -6.95
N LEU A 103 -3.98 -28.87 -6.71
CA LEU A 103 -3.91 -29.47 -5.37
C LEU A 103 -2.47 -29.50 -4.83
N ASN A 104 -1.48 -29.84 -5.67
CA ASN A 104 -0.08 -29.82 -5.29
C ASN A 104 0.36 -28.42 -4.86
N THR A 105 0.04 -27.41 -5.67
CA THR A 105 0.38 -26.02 -5.37
C THR A 105 -0.34 -25.54 -4.11
N LEU A 106 -1.62 -25.87 -3.95
CA LEU A 106 -2.41 -25.51 -2.78
C LEU A 106 -1.80 -26.11 -1.50
N LEU A 107 -1.41 -27.39 -1.53
CA LEU A 107 -0.81 -28.06 -0.39
C LEU A 107 0.53 -27.42 0.00
N VAL A 108 1.39 -27.10 -0.99
CA VAL A 108 2.66 -26.42 -0.75
C VAL A 108 2.44 -25.00 -0.22
N LEU A 109 1.49 -24.24 -0.77
CA LEU A 109 1.17 -22.89 -0.31
C LEU A 109 0.65 -22.89 1.12
N VAL A 110 -0.30 -23.77 1.46
CA VAL A 110 -0.84 -23.87 2.81
C VAL A 110 0.25 -24.24 3.81
N GLY A 111 1.06 -25.27 3.50
CA GLY A 111 2.16 -25.69 4.36
C GLY A 111 3.21 -24.60 4.55
N SER A 112 3.64 -23.95 3.47
CA SER A 112 4.66 -22.91 3.51
C SER A 112 4.17 -21.66 4.25
N VAL A 113 2.99 -21.14 3.93
CA VAL A 113 2.42 -19.96 4.59
C VAL A 113 2.23 -20.22 6.09
N PHE A 114 1.68 -21.38 6.46
CA PHE A 114 1.51 -21.73 7.87
C PHE A 114 2.86 -21.74 8.61
N LEU A 115 3.87 -22.40 8.04
CA LEU A 115 5.18 -22.51 8.66
C LEU A 115 5.91 -21.16 8.73
N THR A 116 5.87 -20.37 7.65
CA THR A 116 6.44 -19.02 7.61
C THR A 116 5.76 -18.09 8.61
N MET A 117 4.44 -18.15 8.75
CA MET A 117 3.70 -17.31 9.69
C MET A 117 3.94 -17.75 11.14
N LEU A 118 4.03 -19.06 11.41
CA LEU A 118 4.38 -19.60 12.73
C LEU A 118 5.80 -19.19 13.14
N LEU A 119 6.80 -19.51 12.32
CA LEU A 119 8.20 -19.21 12.60
C LEU A 119 8.45 -17.69 12.59
N GLY A 120 7.84 -16.97 11.65
CA GLY A 120 7.89 -15.52 11.57
C GLY A 120 7.30 -14.84 12.80
N SER A 121 6.16 -15.32 13.30
CA SER A 121 5.56 -14.83 14.54
C SER A 121 6.45 -15.07 15.76
N MET A 122 7.04 -16.28 15.89
CA MET A 122 7.97 -16.58 16.99
C MET A 122 9.23 -15.70 16.92
N ALA A 123 9.81 -15.54 15.74
CA ALA A 123 10.97 -14.67 15.53
C ALA A 123 10.65 -13.20 15.83
N ALA A 124 9.51 -12.70 15.32
CA ALA A 124 9.05 -11.34 15.57
C ALA A 124 8.81 -11.09 17.07
N TYR A 125 8.25 -12.05 17.79
CA TYR A 125 8.05 -11.95 19.24
C TYR A 125 9.37 -11.84 20.01
N VAL A 126 10.36 -12.67 19.66
CA VAL A 126 11.68 -12.60 20.30
C VAL A 126 12.35 -11.25 20.02
N LEU A 127 12.32 -10.79 18.76
CA LEU A 127 12.87 -9.50 18.36
C LEU A 127 12.20 -8.33 19.08
N ALA A 128 10.87 -8.38 19.24
CA ALA A 128 10.10 -7.31 19.85
C ALA A 128 10.17 -7.28 21.39
N ARG A 129 10.35 -8.43 22.04
CA ARG A 129 10.26 -8.54 23.51
C ARG A 129 11.59 -8.75 24.22
N TYR A 130 12.63 -9.28 23.56
CA TYR A 130 13.92 -9.54 24.18
C TYR A 130 15.00 -8.56 23.70
N GLU A 131 15.76 -8.01 24.65
CA GLU A 131 16.95 -7.22 24.37
C GLU A 131 18.18 -8.13 24.23
N PHE A 132 18.45 -8.61 23.01
CA PHE A 132 19.65 -9.38 22.68
C PHE A 132 20.71 -8.46 22.05
N PRO A 133 22.01 -8.80 22.13
CA PRO A 133 23.11 -7.93 21.69
C PRO A 133 23.13 -7.57 20.18
N GLY A 134 22.25 -8.16 19.36
CA GLY A 134 22.04 -7.80 17.95
C GLY A 134 20.75 -7.03 17.65
N ASN A 135 19.91 -6.73 18.66
CA ASN A 135 18.59 -6.11 18.47
C ASN A 135 18.72 -4.72 17.81
N ARG A 136 19.69 -3.91 18.23
CA ARG A 136 19.92 -2.57 17.65
C ARG A 136 20.20 -2.59 16.14
N LEU A 137 20.95 -3.57 15.64
CA LEU A 137 21.23 -3.68 14.20
C LEU A 137 19.96 -3.95 13.40
N ILE A 138 19.13 -4.88 13.87
CA ILE A 138 17.85 -5.23 13.24
C ILE A 138 16.87 -4.06 13.33
N TYR A 139 16.80 -3.38 14.48
CA TYR A 139 15.98 -2.20 14.68
C TYR A 139 16.37 -1.05 13.73
N TYR A 140 17.67 -0.80 13.54
CA TYR A 140 18.13 0.21 12.58
C TYR A 140 17.87 -0.19 11.13
N MET A 141 17.94 -1.48 10.77
CA MET A 141 17.52 -1.96 9.46
C MET A 141 16.05 -1.66 9.19
N PHE A 142 15.16 -1.94 10.15
CA PHE A 142 13.74 -1.60 10.05
C PHE A 142 13.49 -0.10 9.94
N LEU A 143 14.29 0.74 10.60
CA LEU A 143 14.16 2.21 10.55
C LEU A 143 14.78 2.84 9.29
N SER A 144 15.71 2.14 8.63
CA SER A 144 16.39 2.61 7.42
C SER A 144 15.60 2.37 6.12
N GLY A 145 14.52 1.59 6.19
CA GLY A 145 13.64 1.24 5.07
C GLY A 145 12.53 2.24 4.84
#